data_AF-A0A6I3MD71-F1
#
_entry.id   AF-A0A6I3MD71-F1
#
_cell.length_a   1.000
_cell.length_b   1.000
_cell.length_c   1.000
_cell.angle_alpha   90.00
_cell.angle_beta   90.00
_cell.angle_gamma   90.00
#
_symmetry.space_group_name_H-M   'P 1'
#
loop_
_entity.id
_entity.type
_entity.pdbx_description
1 polymer ?
#
loop_
_entity_poly.entity_id
_entity_poly.type
_entity_poly.pdbx_seq_one_letter_code
_entity_poly.pdbx_strand_id
1 'polypeptide(L)'
;MTNFFLTFFDNWWKPILFWVISIALLVISNAFEIPVLTNICLLIFGLGLLLLLISVFYQLSERKWIKSIITLALFAGTIFIFIIYIVTMFFIEQETPDTWADNLTIPKNIQIDNPVDIDFDEKKPDSITNRTVEQIDFQLYNSFQPGIYEYDFWVGKIESGTIYLKAFEITQNEELSAETLPKSTFIQIFNPTEKIKKFGTSNHFTIYEGDWGKPYAGRFEVWFKPDNDKKERKLFTKNYKIEGWMR
;
A
#
# COMPACT_ATOMS: atom_id res chain seq x y z
N MET A 1 -14.09 -48.05 -25.14
CA MET A 1 -13.68 -46.62 -25.23
C MET A 1 -12.46 -46.44 -24.35
N THR A 2 -11.27 -46.39 -24.93
CA THR A 2 -10.05 -46.06 -24.21
C THR A 2 -10.20 -44.62 -23.70
N ASN A 3 -10.08 -44.41 -22.38
CA ASN A 3 -10.17 -43.08 -21.79
C ASN A 3 -9.08 -42.19 -22.41
N PHE A 4 -9.48 -41.19 -23.20
CA PHE A 4 -8.58 -40.23 -23.86
C PHE A 4 -7.59 -39.59 -22.87
N PHE A 5 -8.00 -39.45 -21.61
CA PHE A 5 -7.15 -38.93 -20.55
C PHE A 5 -5.97 -39.85 -20.22
N LEU A 6 -6.16 -41.18 -20.21
CA LEU A 6 -5.08 -42.12 -19.94
C LEU A 6 -4.10 -42.21 -21.12
N THR A 7 -4.59 -42.08 -22.36
CA THR A 7 -3.75 -42.10 -23.57
C THR A 7 -2.85 -40.88 -23.73
N PHE A 8 -3.13 -39.81 -22.98
CA PHE A 8 -2.21 -38.67 -22.83
C PHE A 8 -0.96 -39.06 -22.03
N PHE A 9 -1.11 -39.87 -20.99
CA PHE A 9 0.00 -40.28 -20.11
C PHE A 9 0.73 -41.54 -20.58
N ASP A 10 0.12 -42.34 -21.46
CA ASP A 10 0.77 -43.49 -22.13
C ASP A 10 2.09 -43.06 -22.79
N ASN A 11 2.10 -41.85 -23.37
CA ASN A 11 3.28 -41.26 -23.99
C ASN A 11 3.90 -40.18 -23.09
N TRP A 12 4.96 -40.58 -22.37
CA TRP A 12 5.61 -39.80 -21.31
C TRP A 12 6.11 -38.40 -21.72
N TRP A 13 6.36 -38.14 -23.01
CA TRP A 13 6.80 -36.82 -23.45
C TRP A 13 5.66 -35.80 -23.61
N LYS A 14 4.40 -36.22 -23.76
CA LYS A 14 3.27 -35.30 -23.98
C LYS A 14 3.05 -34.34 -22.79
N PRO A 15 3.05 -34.80 -21.52
CA PRO A 15 2.97 -33.90 -20.36
C PRO A 15 4.16 -32.93 -20.30
N ILE A 16 5.37 -33.41 -20.64
CA ILE A 16 6.57 -32.58 -20.69
C ILE A 16 6.45 -31.51 -21.77
N LEU A 17 6.00 -31.86 -22.99
CA LEU A 17 5.82 -30.88 -24.05
C LEU A 17 4.78 -29.82 -23.67
N PHE A 18 3.66 -30.22 -23.09
CA PHE A 18 2.64 -29.28 -22.62
C PHE A 18 3.22 -28.30 -21.58
N TRP A 19 4.03 -28.80 -20.65
CA TRP A 19 4.76 -27.98 -19.68
C TRP A 19 5.78 -27.03 -20.33
N VAL A 20 6.54 -27.47 -21.34
CA VAL A 20 7.47 -26.58 -22.07
C VAL A 20 6.70 -25.45 -22.77
N ILE A 21 5.58 -25.78 -23.42
CA ILE A 21 4.74 -24.79 -24.11
C ILE A 21 4.15 -23.81 -23.09
N SER A 22 3.71 -24.27 -21.92
CA SER A 22 3.15 -23.38 -20.91
C SER A 22 4.18 -22.41 -20.34
N ILE A 23 5.42 -22.85 -20.14
CA ILE A 23 6.53 -21.94 -19.77
C ILE A 23 6.78 -20.91 -20.87
N ALA A 24 6.89 -21.34 -22.13
CA ALA A 24 7.14 -20.43 -23.24
C ALA A 24 6.05 -19.36 -23.35
N LEU A 25 4.78 -19.75 -23.19
CA LEU A 25 3.64 -18.82 -23.18
C LEU A 25 3.71 -17.83 -22.00
N LEU A 26 4.10 -18.28 -20.82
CA LEU A 26 4.25 -17.40 -19.65
C LEU A 26 5.39 -16.39 -19.84
N VAL A 27 6.55 -16.83 -20.36
CA VAL A 27 7.68 -15.93 -20.66
C VAL A 27 7.30 -14.90 -21.72
N ILE A 28 6.65 -15.34 -22.80
CA ILE A 28 6.21 -14.46 -23.88
C ILE A 28 5.18 -13.44 -23.36
N SER A 29 4.17 -13.89 -22.60
CA SER A 29 3.14 -12.97 -22.10
C SER A 29 3.69 -11.92 -21.15
N ASN A 30 4.64 -12.30 -20.29
CA ASN A 30 5.33 -11.36 -19.41
C ASN A 30 6.17 -10.34 -20.21
N ALA A 31 6.86 -10.77 -21.26
CA ALA A 31 7.66 -9.88 -22.12
C ALA A 31 6.85 -8.83 -22.89
N PHE A 32 5.54 -9.07 -23.11
CA PHE A 32 4.64 -8.12 -23.76
C PHE A 32 3.86 -7.24 -22.76
N GLU A 33 4.04 -7.42 -21.45
CA GLU A 33 3.39 -6.64 -20.39
C GLU A 33 1.85 -6.58 -20.50
N ILE A 34 1.21 -7.65 -20.99
CA ILE A 34 -0.26 -7.74 -21.11
C ILE A 34 -0.82 -8.44 -19.87
N PRO A 35 -1.48 -7.74 -18.91
CA PRO A 35 -1.82 -8.34 -17.62
C PRO A 35 -2.82 -9.49 -17.71
N VAL A 36 -3.85 -9.33 -18.56
CA VAL A 36 -4.89 -10.36 -18.76
C VAL A 36 -4.29 -11.64 -19.36
N LEU A 37 -3.41 -11.50 -20.35
CA LEU A 37 -2.75 -12.64 -20.98
C LEU A 37 -1.81 -13.35 -20.00
N THR A 38 -1.06 -12.58 -19.20
CA THR A 38 -0.16 -13.12 -18.17
C THR A 38 -0.91 -13.97 -17.15
N ASN A 39 -2.08 -13.52 -16.68
CA ASN A 39 -2.94 -14.29 -15.76
C ASN A 39 -3.42 -15.61 -16.38
N ILE A 40 -3.84 -15.59 -17.65
CA ILE A 40 -4.25 -16.80 -18.37
C ILE A 40 -3.07 -17.76 -18.53
N CYS A 41 -1.90 -17.26 -18.93
CA CYS A 41 -0.70 -18.06 -19.08
C CYS A 41 -0.23 -18.66 -17.76
N LEU A 42 -0.38 -17.95 -16.63
CA LEU A 42 -0.06 -18.45 -15.30
C LEU A 42 -0.96 -19.64 -14.91
N LEU A 43 -2.26 -19.58 -15.22
CA LEU A 43 -3.18 -20.71 -15.04
C LEU A 43 -2.78 -21.92 -15.90
N ILE A 44 -2.44 -21.69 -17.17
CA ILE A 44 -1.97 -22.76 -18.08
C ILE A 44 -0.66 -23.38 -17.58
N PHE A 45 0.25 -22.57 -17.04
CA PHE A 45 1.48 -23.03 -16.41
C PHE A 45 1.19 -23.92 -15.18
N GLY A 46 0.28 -23.49 -14.30
CA GLY A 46 -0.17 -24.29 -13.16
C GLY A 46 -0.79 -25.63 -13.57
N LEU A 47 -1.60 -25.65 -14.64
CA LEU A 47 -2.11 -26.89 -15.23
C LEU A 47 -0.98 -27.79 -15.76
N GLY A 48 0.05 -27.21 -16.37
CA GLY A 48 1.23 -27.95 -16.83
C GLY A 48 1.98 -28.64 -15.69
N LEU A 49 2.17 -27.94 -14.56
CA LEU A 49 2.76 -28.54 -13.35
C LEU A 49 1.91 -29.67 -12.79
N LEU A 50 0.58 -29.49 -12.73
CA LEU A 50 -0.33 -30.53 -12.26
C LEU A 50 -0.25 -31.78 -13.17
N LEU A 51 -0.20 -31.59 -14.48
CA LEU A 51 -0.06 -32.70 -15.43
C LEU A 51 1.29 -33.41 -15.30
N LEU A 52 2.39 -32.71 -15.02
CA LEU A 52 3.67 -33.34 -14.69
C LEU A 52 3.55 -34.21 -13.43
N LEU A 53 2.92 -33.70 -12.37
CA LEU A 53 2.74 -34.44 -11.12
C LEU A 53 1.89 -35.70 -11.33
N ILE A 54 0.77 -35.60 -12.06
CA ILE A 54 -0.05 -36.77 -12.44
C ILE A 54 0.79 -37.76 -13.24
N SER A 55 1.62 -37.27 -14.17
CA SER A 55 2.50 -38.11 -14.98
C SER A 55 3.53 -38.87 -14.14
N VAL A 56 4.08 -38.27 -13.08
CA VAL A 56 4.98 -38.96 -12.14
C VAL A 56 4.29 -40.18 -11.53
N PHE A 57 3.09 -40.00 -10.96
CA PHE A 57 2.34 -41.10 -10.33
C PHE A 57 1.91 -42.18 -11.33
N TYR A 58 1.46 -41.77 -12.52
CA TYR A 58 1.10 -42.72 -13.57
C TYR A 58 2.30 -43.56 -14.01
N GLN A 59 3.46 -42.93 -14.24
CA GLN A 59 4.68 -43.64 -14.64
C GLN A 59 5.22 -44.57 -13.53
N LEU A 60 5.03 -44.22 -12.25
CA LEU A 60 5.34 -45.11 -11.12
C LEU A 60 4.45 -46.35 -11.11
N SER A 61 3.14 -46.19 -11.33
CA SER A 61 2.19 -47.29 -11.43
C SER A 61 2.57 -48.28 -12.54
N GLU A 62 3.04 -47.75 -13.67
CA GLU A 62 3.51 -48.52 -14.83
C GLU A 62 4.95 -49.06 -14.65
N ARG A 63 5.58 -48.90 -13.47
CA ARG A 63 6.96 -49.32 -13.16
C ARG A 63 8.02 -48.71 -14.09
N LYS A 64 7.74 -47.54 -14.69
CA LYS A 64 8.65 -46.78 -15.57
C LYS A 64 9.57 -45.86 -14.75
N TRP A 65 10.36 -46.44 -13.85
CA TRP A 65 11.12 -45.73 -12.80
C TRP A 65 12.00 -44.58 -13.31
N ILE A 66 12.80 -44.80 -14.36
CA ILE A 66 13.73 -43.77 -14.89
C ILE A 66 12.96 -42.55 -15.40
N LYS A 67 11.88 -42.78 -16.16
CA LYS A 67 11.04 -41.70 -16.71
C LYS A 67 10.36 -40.93 -15.59
N SER A 68 9.91 -41.64 -14.56
CA SER A 68 9.28 -41.01 -13.39
C SER A 68 10.26 -40.11 -12.65
N ILE A 69 11.50 -40.58 -12.43
CA ILE A 69 12.55 -39.77 -11.80
C ILE A 69 12.84 -38.50 -12.61
N ILE A 70 12.96 -38.60 -13.95
CA ILE A 70 13.17 -37.44 -14.82
C ILE A 70 11.99 -36.46 -14.71
N THR A 71 10.76 -36.97 -14.80
CA THR A 71 9.54 -36.14 -14.72
C THR A 71 9.42 -35.46 -13.35
N LEU A 72 9.77 -36.17 -12.28
CA LEU A 72 9.79 -35.64 -10.91
C LEU A 72 10.88 -34.57 -10.74
N ALA A 73 12.06 -34.77 -11.32
CA ALA A 73 13.14 -33.79 -11.29
C ALA A 73 12.73 -32.50 -12.04
N LEU A 74 12.06 -32.61 -13.19
CA LEU A 74 11.51 -31.46 -13.91
C LEU A 74 10.45 -30.73 -13.07
N PHE A 75 9.51 -31.45 -12.47
CA PHE A 75 8.48 -30.88 -11.61
C PHE A 75 9.09 -30.14 -10.41
N ALA A 76 9.94 -30.82 -9.64
CA ALA A 76 10.56 -30.25 -8.45
C ALA A 76 11.51 -29.08 -8.79
N GLY A 77 12.31 -29.24 -9.85
CA GLY A 77 13.22 -28.19 -10.33
C GLY A 77 12.45 -26.95 -10.79
N THR A 78 11.31 -27.11 -11.45
CA THR A 78 10.45 -25.98 -11.84
C THR A 78 9.91 -25.24 -10.63
N ILE A 79 9.39 -25.96 -9.63
CA ILE A 79 8.89 -25.35 -8.39
C ILE A 79 10.00 -24.59 -7.69
N PHE A 80 11.19 -25.18 -7.58
CA PHE A 80 12.34 -24.54 -6.95
C PHE A 80 12.75 -23.24 -7.64
N ILE A 81 12.90 -23.27 -8.98
CA ILE A 81 13.23 -22.07 -9.77
C ILE A 81 12.12 -21.02 -9.67
N PHE A 82 10.85 -21.43 -9.70
CA PHE A 82 9.72 -20.52 -9.60
C PHE A 82 9.63 -19.85 -8.22
N ILE A 83 9.94 -20.57 -7.14
CA ILE A 83 10.05 -19.97 -5.80
C ILE A 83 11.18 -18.93 -5.76
N ILE A 84 12.37 -19.26 -6.29
CA ILE A 84 13.48 -18.30 -6.37
C ILE A 84 13.07 -17.05 -7.16
N TYR A 85 12.38 -17.22 -8.29
CA TYR A 85 11.87 -16.12 -9.09
C TYR A 85 10.91 -15.22 -8.29
N ILE A 86 9.90 -15.80 -7.61
CA ILE A 86 8.95 -15.03 -6.79
C ILE A 86 9.68 -14.26 -5.70
N VAL A 87 10.59 -14.91 -4.97
CA VAL A 87 11.35 -14.27 -3.90
C VAL A 87 12.19 -13.12 -4.45
N THR A 88 12.86 -13.31 -5.58
CA THR A 88 13.67 -12.27 -6.21
C THR A 88 12.81 -11.09 -6.67
N MET A 89 11.69 -11.35 -7.32
CA MET A 89 10.76 -10.29 -7.75
C MET A 89 10.18 -9.51 -6.57
N PHE A 90 9.86 -10.20 -5.46
CA PHE A 90 9.40 -9.56 -4.24
C PHE A 90 10.42 -8.55 -3.68
N PHE A 91 11.70 -8.92 -3.64
CA PHE A 91 12.75 -7.99 -3.21
C PHE A 91 12.97 -6.83 -4.20
N ILE A 92 12.88 -7.09 -5.50
CA ILE A 92 12.99 -6.03 -6.52
C ILE A 92 11.83 -5.03 -6.39
N GLU A 93 10.59 -5.50 -6.26
CA GLU A 93 9.41 -4.64 -6.11
C GLU A 93 9.48 -3.80 -4.82
N GLN A 94 10.01 -4.35 -3.72
CA GLN A 94 10.23 -3.56 -2.50
C GLN A 94 11.32 -2.49 -2.65
N GLU A 95 12.31 -2.69 -3.52
CA GLU A 95 13.39 -1.74 -3.73
C GLU A 95 13.09 -0.69 -4.81
N THR A 96 11.99 -0.82 -5.58
CA THR A 96 11.59 0.19 -6.56
C THR A 96 10.91 1.36 -5.86
N PRO A 97 11.61 2.50 -5.62
CA PRO A 97 11.08 3.58 -4.81
C PRO A 97 10.03 4.36 -5.60
N ASP A 98 8.99 4.87 -4.92
CA ASP A 98 8.03 5.76 -5.56
C ASP A 98 8.73 7.08 -5.94
N THR A 99 8.69 7.41 -7.23
CA THR A 99 9.31 8.61 -7.81
C THR A 99 8.44 9.86 -7.72
N TRP A 100 7.21 9.77 -7.19
CA TRP A 100 6.25 10.87 -7.18
C TRP A 100 6.81 12.16 -6.57
N ALA A 101 7.58 12.06 -5.47
CA ALA A 101 8.15 13.22 -4.78
C ALA A 101 9.51 13.70 -5.34
N ASP A 102 10.12 13.00 -6.30
CA ASP A 102 11.52 13.24 -6.70
C ASP A 102 11.78 14.63 -7.28
N ASN A 103 10.77 15.20 -7.93
CA ASN A 103 10.87 16.51 -8.59
C ASN A 103 10.21 17.63 -7.79
N LEU A 104 9.72 17.35 -6.59
CA LEU A 104 9.13 18.36 -5.72
C LEU A 104 10.21 19.16 -5.00
N THR A 105 9.93 20.44 -4.77
CA THR A 105 10.84 21.33 -4.04
C THR A 105 10.12 21.95 -2.87
N ILE A 106 10.79 22.03 -1.72
CA ILE A 106 10.25 22.68 -0.54
C ILE A 106 10.40 24.20 -0.71
N PRO A 107 9.31 24.98 -0.81
CA PRO A 107 9.41 26.42 -0.98
C PRO A 107 10.02 27.08 0.26
N LYS A 108 10.94 28.04 0.05
CA LYS A 108 11.66 28.72 1.15
C LYS A 108 10.99 30.00 1.64
N ASN A 109 9.96 30.46 0.94
CA ASN A 109 9.29 31.75 1.16
C ASN A 109 8.03 31.66 2.04
N ILE A 110 7.70 30.48 2.54
CA ILE A 110 6.56 30.24 3.43
C ILE A 110 7.04 29.50 4.68
N GLN A 111 6.34 29.70 5.80
CA GLN A 111 6.59 28.91 7.00
C GLN A 111 6.15 27.47 6.76
N ILE A 112 7.03 26.53 7.06
CA ILE A 112 6.82 25.09 6.98
C ILE A 112 7.40 24.50 8.27
N ASP A 113 6.53 23.90 9.06
CA ASP A 113 6.92 23.30 10.33
C ASP A 113 7.27 21.80 10.12
N ASN A 114 7.98 21.20 11.07
CA ASN A 114 8.12 19.74 11.09
C ASN A 114 7.00 19.14 11.95
N PRO A 115 6.48 17.95 11.61
CA PRO A 115 5.66 17.18 12.53
C PRO A 115 6.47 16.90 13.81
N VAL A 116 5.76 16.75 14.93
CA VAL A 116 6.40 16.40 16.21
C VAL A 116 6.49 14.89 16.32
N ASP A 117 7.66 14.37 16.68
CA ASP A 117 7.83 12.94 16.87
C ASP A 117 7.07 12.44 18.11
N ILE A 118 6.34 11.34 17.94
CA ILE A 118 5.77 10.58 19.04
C ILE A 118 6.87 9.67 19.60
N ASP A 119 6.97 9.57 20.93
CA ASP A 119 7.97 8.72 21.58
C ASP A 119 7.70 7.23 21.28
N PHE A 120 8.68 6.36 21.53
CA PHE A 120 8.59 4.90 21.31
C PHE A 120 7.40 4.23 22.03
N ASP A 121 6.91 4.84 23.10
CA ASP A 121 5.72 4.43 23.84
C ASP A 121 4.39 4.87 23.20
N GLU A 122 4.40 5.41 21.98
CA GLU A 122 3.27 6.03 21.28
C GLU A 122 2.66 7.21 22.07
N LYS A 123 3.46 7.86 22.91
CA LYS A 123 3.04 9.00 23.72
C LYS A 123 3.43 10.31 23.05
N LYS A 124 2.42 11.16 22.81
CA LYS A 124 2.63 12.55 22.38
C LYS A 124 3.39 13.32 23.47
N PRO A 125 4.39 14.15 23.14
CA PRO A 125 5.20 14.86 24.13
C PRO A 125 4.37 15.75 25.06
N ASP A 126 4.65 15.69 26.36
CA ASP A 126 3.98 16.52 27.38
C ASP A 126 4.13 18.03 27.12
N SER A 127 5.26 18.43 26.52
CA SER A 127 5.53 19.82 26.11
C SER A 127 4.50 20.36 25.12
N ILE A 128 3.83 19.49 24.36
CA ILE A 128 2.80 19.84 23.40
C ILE A 128 1.41 19.59 23.96
N THR A 129 1.20 18.45 24.64
CA THR A 129 -0.14 18.06 25.11
C THR A 129 -0.61 18.90 26.30
N ASN A 130 0.30 19.37 27.16
CA ASN A 130 0.00 20.14 28.37
C ASN A 130 0.26 21.64 28.21
N ARG A 131 0.68 22.11 27.03
CA ARG A 131 0.86 23.55 26.79
C ARG A 131 -0.49 24.28 26.85
N THR A 132 -0.46 25.49 27.39
CA THR A 132 -1.63 26.36 27.35
C THR A 132 -1.75 26.96 25.95
N VAL A 133 -2.84 26.67 25.26
CA VAL A 133 -3.13 27.20 23.93
C VAL A 133 -4.27 28.22 24.06
N GLU A 134 -4.01 29.47 23.66
CA GLU A 134 -4.95 30.58 23.83
C GLU A 134 -5.84 30.83 22.59
N GLN A 135 -5.43 30.32 21.43
CA GLN A 135 -6.11 30.50 20.15
C GLN A 135 -6.27 29.18 19.40
N ILE A 136 -6.97 29.20 18.27
CA ILE A 136 -7.05 28.04 17.37
C ILE A 136 -5.65 27.61 16.94
N ASP A 137 -5.34 26.32 17.05
CA ASP A 137 -4.05 25.76 16.64
C ASP A 137 -4.18 24.31 16.19
N PHE A 138 -3.20 23.84 15.44
CA PHE A 138 -3.12 22.50 14.87
C PHE A 138 -1.70 21.97 15.00
N GLN A 139 -1.57 20.72 15.46
CA GLN A 139 -0.32 19.99 15.54
C GLN A 139 -0.42 18.68 14.79
N LEU A 140 0.53 18.46 13.89
CA LEU A 140 0.76 17.18 13.24
C LEU A 140 1.88 16.43 13.96
N TYR A 141 1.76 15.11 14.06
CA TYR A 141 2.74 14.24 14.69
C TYR A 141 3.18 13.13 13.74
N ASN A 142 4.47 12.80 13.77
CA ASN A 142 4.98 11.59 13.14
C ASN A 142 4.58 10.39 14.00
N SER A 143 3.96 9.39 13.39
CA SER A 143 3.70 8.11 14.05
C SER A 143 4.92 7.18 13.92
N PHE A 144 4.73 5.89 14.18
CA PHE A 144 5.78 4.87 14.24
C PHE A 144 6.56 4.68 12.92
N GLN A 145 6.06 5.19 11.79
CA GLN A 145 6.73 5.12 10.48
C GLN A 145 6.47 6.38 9.64
N PRO A 146 7.39 6.75 8.72
CA PRO A 146 7.19 7.87 7.82
C PRO A 146 5.96 7.68 6.92
N GLY A 147 5.26 8.78 6.61
CA GLY A 147 3.99 8.73 5.88
C GLY A 147 2.78 8.40 6.76
N ILE A 148 2.98 7.99 8.02
CA ILE A 148 1.91 7.75 9.00
C ILE A 148 1.92 8.86 10.05
N TYR A 149 0.76 9.44 10.30
CA TYR A 149 0.61 10.62 11.14
C TYR A 149 -0.55 10.53 12.12
N GLU A 150 -0.50 11.39 13.12
CA GLU A 150 -1.62 11.76 13.99
C GLU A 150 -1.77 13.28 14.06
N TYR A 151 -2.91 13.76 14.54
CA TYR A 151 -3.08 15.18 14.79
C TYR A 151 -3.82 15.51 16.08
N ASP A 152 -3.51 16.70 16.59
CA ASP A 152 -4.31 17.40 17.60
C ASP A 152 -4.75 18.76 17.03
N PHE A 153 -5.97 19.17 17.37
CA PHE A 153 -6.59 20.42 16.99
C PHE A 153 -7.20 21.09 18.22
N TRP A 154 -6.88 22.36 18.41
CA TRP A 154 -7.35 23.18 19.51
C TRP A 154 -8.33 24.21 18.98
N VAL A 155 -9.54 24.26 19.52
CA VAL A 155 -10.56 25.21 19.08
C VAL A 155 -11.40 25.69 20.27
N GLY A 156 -11.79 26.96 20.22
CA GLY A 156 -12.71 27.58 21.18
C GLY A 156 -14.15 27.17 20.91
N LYS A 157 -15.08 28.13 21.01
CA LYS A 157 -16.50 27.86 20.85
C LYS A 157 -16.82 27.37 19.44
N ILE A 158 -17.47 26.21 19.35
CA ILE A 158 -17.91 25.60 18.10
C ILE A 158 -19.16 24.74 18.33
N GLU A 159 -20.11 24.81 17.39
CA GLU A 159 -21.30 23.97 17.40
C GLU A 159 -20.96 22.47 17.21
N SER A 160 -21.94 21.60 17.45
CA SER A 160 -21.78 20.16 17.22
C SER A 160 -21.56 19.89 15.74
N GLY A 161 -20.58 19.04 15.46
CA GLY A 161 -20.27 18.61 14.10
C GLY A 161 -18.99 17.78 14.06
N THR A 162 -18.52 17.54 12.85
CA THR A 162 -17.34 16.72 12.58
C THR A 162 -16.22 17.58 11.98
N ILE A 163 -15.00 17.43 12.50
CA ILE A 163 -13.80 17.91 11.80
C ILE A 163 -13.12 16.77 11.05
N TYR A 164 -12.42 17.11 9.97
CA TYR A 164 -11.58 16.18 9.21
C TYR A 164 -10.48 16.98 8.49
N LEU A 165 -9.48 16.28 7.95
CA LEU A 165 -8.38 16.90 7.22
C LEU A 165 -8.55 16.77 5.70
N LYS A 166 -8.15 17.82 4.99
CA LYS A 166 -7.70 17.77 3.60
C LYS A 166 -6.23 18.16 3.59
N ALA A 167 -5.43 17.54 2.73
CA ALA A 167 -4.02 17.88 2.60
C ALA A 167 -3.67 18.07 1.13
N PHE A 168 -2.72 18.96 0.85
CA PHE A 168 -2.32 19.29 -0.51
C PHE A 168 -0.80 19.40 -0.60
N GLU A 169 -0.21 18.84 -1.64
CA GLU A 169 1.15 19.20 -2.05
C GLU A 169 1.16 20.67 -2.46
N ILE A 170 2.10 21.46 -1.93
CA ILE A 170 2.04 22.91 -2.04
C ILE A 170 2.40 23.43 -3.45
N THR A 171 3.37 22.83 -4.14
CA THR A 171 3.90 23.38 -5.40
C THR A 171 2.96 23.20 -6.58
N GLN A 172 2.23 22.08 -6.62
CA GLN A 172 1.32 21.69 -7.68
C GLN A 172 -0.15 21.78 -7.24
N ASN A 173 -0.41 21.97 -5.93
CA ASN A 173 -1.74 22.00 -5.35
C ASN A 173 -2.52 20.69 -5.59
N GLU A 174 -1.81 19.57 -5.59
CA GLU A 174 -2.37 18.23 -5.72
C GLU A 174 -2.93 17.77 -4.37
N GLU A 175 -4.17 17.26 -4.34
CA GLU A 175 -4.80 16.78 -3.10
C GLU A 175 -4.24 15.42 -2.72
N LEU A 176 -3.70 15.32 -1.50
CA LEU A 176 -3.06 14.12 -0.98
C LEU A 176 -4.10 13.21 -0.37
N SER A 177 -4.13 11.95 -0.80
CA SER A 177 -4.96 10.90 -0.22
C SER A 177 -6.44 11.32 -0.14
N ALA A 178 -6.94 12.00 -1.18
CA ALA A 178 -8.21 12.73 -1.20
C ALA A 178 -9.42 11.89 -0.75
N GLU A 179 -9.46 10.60 -1.10
CA GLU A 179 -10.57 9.73 -0.75
C GLU A 179 -10.49 9.13 0.66
N THR A 180 -9.28 8.95 1.18
CA THR A 180 -9.02 8.21 2.42
C THR A 180 -8.80 9.14 3.60
N LEU A 181 -8.09 10.26 3.41
CA LEU A 181 -7.73 11.20 4.46
C LEU A 181 -8.94 11.78 5.20
N PRO A 182 -10.01 12.26 4.54
CA PRO A 182 -11.20 12.73 5.25
C PRO A 182 -11.89 11.63 6.08
N LYS A 183 -11.81 10.37 5.63
CA LYS A 183 -12.45 9.21 6.28
C LYS A 183 -11.63 8.65 7.43
N SER A 184 -10.31 8.81 7.43
CA SER A 184 -9.43 8.34 8.50
C SER A 184 -9.20 9.39 9.59
N THR A 185 -9.42 10.67 9.28
CA THR A 185 -9.13 11.80 10.18
C THR A 185 -10.37 12.41 10.84
N PHE A 186 -11.56 11.87 10.60
CA PHE A 186 -12.78 12.49 11.11
C PHE A 186 -12.90 12.35 12.63
N ILE A 187 -13.30 13.42 13.30
CA ILE A 187 -13.55 13.45 14.75
C ILE A 187 -14.83 14.23 15.03
N GLN A 188 -15.71 13.67 15.87
CA GLN A 188 -16.86 14.40 16.39
C GLN A 188 -16.41 15.40 17.45
N ILE A 189 -16.80 16.67 17.28
CA ILE A 189 -16.41 17.75 18.17
C ILE A 189 -17.60 18.60 18.60
N PHE A 190 -17.50 19.12 19.81
CA PHE A 190 -18.43 20.11 20.35
C PHE A 190 -17.75 20.86 21.49
N ASN A 191 -17.82 22.19 21.46
CA ASN A 191 -17.34 23.05 22.53
C ASN A 191 -18.26 24.27 22.69
N PRO A 192 -19.13 24.33 23.70
CA PRO A 192 -20.04 25.46 23.88
C PRO A 192 -19.37 26.69 24.50
N THR A 193 -18.10 26.60 24.92
CA THR A 193 -17.39 27.64 25.69
C THR A 193 -16.30 28.32 24.88
N GLU A 194 -15.95 29.57 25.22
CA GLU A 194 -14.84 30.29 24.60
C GLU A 194 -13.46 29.71 24.98
N LYS A 195 -13.38 28.84 26.00
CA LYS A 195 -12.13 28.20 26.39
C LYS A 195 -11.69 27.23 25.30
N ILE A 196 -10.43 27.32 24.90
CA ILE A 196 -9.82 26.40 23.95
C ILE A 196 -9.90 24.97 24.49
N LYS A 197 -10.40 24.05 23.67
CA LYS A 197 -10.47 22.62 23.94
C LYS A 197 -9.68 21.86 22.87
N LYS A 198 -8.94 20.85 23.31
CA LYS A 198 -8.19 19.95 22.43
C LYS A 198 -9.07 18.79 21.96
N PHE A 199 -8.98 18.48 20.68
CA PHE A 199 -9.50 17.29 20.03
C PHE A 199 -8.34 16.64 19.26
N GLY A 200 -8.27 15.33 19.22
CA GLY A 200 -7.16 14.65 18.54
C GLY A 200 -7.55 13.25 18.13
N THR A 201 -6.86 12.72 17.13
CA THR A 201 -7.10 11.37 16.65
C THR A 201 -6.70 10.34 17.71
N SER A 202 -7.45 9.25 17.79
CA SER A 202 -7.07 8.06 18.55
C SER A 202 -6.35 7.01 17.70
N ASN A 203 -6.44 7.15 16.37
CA ASN A 203 -5.84 6.27 15.39
C ASN A 203 -4.92 7.09 14.47
N HIS A 204 -3.99 6.41 13.81
CA HIS A 204 -3.14 7.04 12.82
C HIS A 204 -3.85 7.13 11.45
N PHE A 205 -3.33 7.99 10.59
CA PHE A 205 -3.71 8.08 9.19
C PHE A 205 -2.47 8.13 8.30
N THR A 206 -2.64 7.75 7.04
CA THR A 206 -1.55 7.62 6.08
C THR A 206 -1.69 8.63 4.96
N ILE A 207 -0.58 9.26 4.59
CA ILE A 207 -0.44 9.97 3.31
C ILE A 207 0.32 9.04 2.37
N TYR A 208 -0.28 8.69 1.23
CA TYR A 208 0.26 7.67 0.33
C TYR A 208 1.15 8.22 -0.78
N GLU A 209 1.06 9.51 -1.07
CA GLU A 209 1.80 10.13 -2.16
C GLU A 209 3.25 10.40 -1.73
N GLY A 210 4.21 9.82 -2.46
CA GLY A 210 5.64 9.92 -2.18
C GLY A 210 6.22 8.65 -1.56
N ASP A 211 7.41 8.77 -1.01
CA ASP A 211 8.15 7.63 -0.44
C ASP A 211 8.97 8.08 0.77
N TRP A 212 9.46 7.10 1.53
CA TRP A 212 10.35 7.32 2.65
C TRP A 212 11.65 8.01 2.24
N GLY A 213 12.10 8.97 3.04
CA GLY A 213 13.33 9.73 2.78
C GLY A 213 13.22 10.76 1.65
N LYS A 214 12.02 10.98 1.09
CA LYS A 214 11.74 11.97 0.05
C LYS A 214 10.74 13.04 0.56
N PRO A 215 11.16 13.92 1.47
CA PRO A 215 10.24 14.86 2.07
C PRO A 215 9.87 16.01 1.14
N TYR A 216 8.60 16.39 1.18
CA TYR A 216 8.02 17.50 0.43
C TYR A 216 7.14 18.39 1.33
N ALA A 217 6.64 19.49 0.78
CA ALA A 217 5.85 20.46 1.53
C ALA A 217 4.35 20.17 1.37
N GLY A 218 3.68 19.85 2.48
CA GLY A 218 2.24 19.59 2.54
C GLY A 218 1.48 20.68 3.28
N ARG A 219 0.40 21.20 2.70
CA ARG A 219 -0.55 22.09 3.37
C ARG A 219 -1.70 21.27 3.93
N PHE A 220 -1.82 21.23 5.25
CA PHE A 220 -2.95 20.63 5.93
C PHE A 220 -4.04 21.67 6.16
N GLU A 221 -5.28 21.30 5.91
CA GLU A 221 -6.47 22.10 6.13
C GLU A 221 -7.42 21.35 7.07
N VAL A 222 -7.83 22.01 8.14
CA VAL A 222 -8.86 21.48 9.04
C VAL A 222 -10.21 21.97 8.55
N TRP A 223 -11.06 21.04 8.13
CA TRP A 223 -12.40 21.30 7.64
C TRP A 223 -13.43 20.88 8.69
N PHE A 224 -14.55 21.61 8.74
CA PHE A 224 -15.64 21.36 9.67
C PHE A 224 -16.96 21.22 8.94
N LYS A 225 -17.69 20.15 9.27
CA LYS A 225 -19.03 19.84 8.81
C LYS A 225 -20.01 19.90 10.00
N PRO A 226 -20.86 20.93 10.09
CA PRO A 226 -21.88 21.03 11.14
C PRO A 226 -22.92 19.91 11.06
N ASP A 227 -23.47 19.49 12.20
CA ASP A 227 -24.56 18.47 12.24
C ASP A 227 -25.90 19.01 11.72
N ASN A 228 -26.08 20.32 11.70
CA ASN A 228 -27.34 20.98 11.35
C ASN A 228 -27.49 21.25 9.83
N ASP A 229 -26.89 20.41 8.99
CA ASP A 229 -26.88 20.50 7.52
C ASP A 229 -26.38 21.83 6.93
N LYS A 230 -25.74 22.68 7.74
CA LYS A 230 -25.05 23.87 7.24
C LYS A 230 -23.85 23.45 6.39
N LYS A 231 -23.47 24.33 5.46
CA LYS A 231 -22.32 24.11 4.57
C LYS A 231 -21.04 23.87 5.37
N GLU A 232 -20.22 22.94 4.87
CA GLU A 232 -18.88 22.72 5.38
C GLU A 232 -18.00 23.97 5.18
N ARG A 233 -17.03 24.15 6.08
CA ARG A 233 -16.13 25.31 6.05
C ARG A 233 -14.74 24.95 6.58
N LYS A 234 -13.72 25.61 6.04
CA LYS A 234 -12.35 25.53 6.56
C LYS A 234 -12.24 26.32 7.86
N LEU A 235 -11.61 25.71 8.87
CA LEU A 235 -11.34 26.34 10.16
C LEU A 235 -9.89 26.83 10.28
N PHE A 236 -8.95 26.06 9.75
CA PHE A 236 -7.53 26.32 9.96
C PHE A 236 -6.68 25.76 8.81
N THR A 237 -5.48 26.28 8.65
CA THR A 237 -4.49 25.72 7.74
C THR A 237 -3.07 25.89 8.30
N LYS A 238 -2.21 24.91 8.04
CA LYS A 238 -0.81 24.92 8.45
C LYS A 238 0.02 24.04 7.52
N ASN A 239 1.25 24.44 7.28
CA ASN A 239 2.14 23.73 6.36
C ASN A 239 3.15 22.90 7.13
N TYR A 240 3.38 21.68 6.67
CA TYR A 240 4.34 20.76 7.25
C TYR A 240 5.28 20.20 6.18
N LYS A 241 6.51 19.91 6.59
CA LYS A 241 7.41 19.06 5.84
C LYS A 241 7.03 17.61 6.14
N ILE A 242 6.54 16.89 5.14
CA ILE A 242 6.02 15.53 5.28
C ILE A 242 6.65 14.58 4.26
N GLU A 243 6.51 13.29 4.52
CA GLU A 243 6.84 12.19 3.61
C GLU A 243 5.59 11.38 3.27
N GLY A 244 5.64 10.66 2.15
CA GLY A 244 4.64 9.66 1.79
C GLY A 244 4.95 8.30 2.41
N TRP A 245 3.95 7.43 2.47
CA TRP A 245 4.11 6.03 2.87
C TRP A 245 4.69 5.21 1.72
N MET A 246 5.72 4.42 2.02
CA MET A 246 6.34 3.49 1.08
C MET A 246 5.32 2.50 0.50
N ARG A 247 5.19 2.48 -0.83
CA ARG A 247 4.31 1.55 -1.56
C ARG A 247 5.10 0.44 -2.24
#